data_AF-A0A321LJF9-F1
#
_entry.id   AF-A0A321LJF9-F1
#
_cell.length_a   1.000
_cell.length_b   1.000
_cell.length_c   1.000
_cell.angle_alpha   90.00
_cell.angle_beta   90.00
_cell.angle_gamma   90.00
#
_symmetry.space_group_name_H-M   'P 1'
#
loop_
_entity.id
_entity.type
_entity.pdbx_description
1 polymer ?
#
loop_
_entity_poly.entity_id
_entity_poly.type
_entity_poly.pdbx_seq_one_letter_code
_entity_poly.pdbx_strand_id
1 'polypeptide(L)'
;MRMPRPVLLLLLVLALLFMGSAQTAISPEQSRLFDLVNQERQKQGLPKLQWDDHLAQSAEAHNRLVIARDELSHQFPGEPPLGERVGSTGLRFNAAGENLAYAPTVEEVHTGLMNSPPHRANILDPKFNSVGISIVKKNDELYVVQNFAHVLPGYSEDQFRDAVVAAFQEQRHAAKIENIDVRSDPRLHEAACGKNPNPNVVIREVPGATDLVVFTSSVPEKLPAQMKRLAGDRTVKRMNIGVCFRPGKEHGYGSFSVVAAFFPVT
;
A
#
# COMPACT_ATOMS: atom_id res chain seq x y z
N MET A 1 49.80 52.04 24.45
CA MET A 1 48.35 52.16 24.71
C MET A 1 47.63 51.26 23.71
N ARG A 2 47.02 50.13 24.13
CA ARG A 2 45.55 49.96 24.31
C ARG A 2 44.78 50.47 23.06
N MET A 3 44.03 49.70 22.28
CA MET A 3 43.21 48.49 22.55
C MET A 3 43.00 47.65 21.27
N PRO A 4 42.59 46.36 21.37
CA PRO A 4 42.12 45.57 20.24
C PRO A 4 40.58 45.53 20.08
N ARG A 5 40.15 45.33 18.82
CA ARG A 5 38.86 44.78 18.29
C ARG A 5 37.61 45.69 18.27
N PRO A 6 36.77 45.50 17.24
CA PRO A 6 35.63 44.62 17.46
C PRO A 6 35.54 43.46 16.45
N VAL A 7 35.15 42.32 17.00
CA VAL A 7 34.72 41.12 16.28
C VAL A 7 33.45 41.46 15.52
N LEU A 8 33.46 41.30 14.19
CA LEU A 8 32.25 41.38 13.37
C LEU A 8 31.46 40.08 13.56
N LEU A 9 30.54 40.09 14.52
CA LEU A 9 29.48 39.08 14.64
C LEU A 9 28.22 39.71 14.03
N LEU A 10 27.82 39.28 12.84
CA LEU A 10 26.46 39.55 12.36
C LEU A 10 25.99 38.47 11.36
N LEU A 11 25.27 37.49 11.91
CA LEU A 11 24.07 36.85 11.37
C LEU A 11 24.07 36.52 9.88
N LEU A 12 24.66 35.38 9.52
CA LEU A 12 24.27 34.68 8.30
C LEU A 12 22.94 33.98 8.57
N VAL A 13 21.87 34.57 8.02
CA VAL A 13 20.51 34.03 7.99
C VAL A 13 20.58 32.62 7.41
N LEU A 14 20.31 31.62 8.25
CA LEU A 14 20.08 30.25 7.81
C LEU A 14 18.73 30.24 7.08
N ALA A 15 18.77 30.52 5.78
CA ALA A 15 17.65 30.21 4.90
C ALA A 15 17.53 28.68 4.85
N LEU A 16 16.72 28.13 5.75
CA LEU A 16 16.18 26.80 5.63
C LEU A 16 15.44 26.75 4.29
N LEU A 17 16.12 26.21 3.27
CA LEU A 17 15.51 25.75 2.05
C LEU A 17 14.54 24.63 2.45
N PHE A 18 13.28 25.00 2.68
CA PHE A 18 12.19 24.07 2.50
C PHE A 18 12.18 23.70 1.02
N MET A 19 12.96 22.68 0.66
CA MET A 19 12.72 21.91 -0.56
C MET A 19 11.41 21.17 -0.34
N GLY A 20 10.29 21.88 -0.47
CA GLY A 20 9.01 21.25 -0.72
C GLY A 20 9.15 20.49 -2.03
N SER A 21 8.99 19.17 -1.98
CA SER A 21 8.85 18.33 -3.16
C SER A 21 7.83 18.99 -4.09
N ALA A 22 8.25 19.42 -5.28
CA ALA A 22 7.31 19.92 -6.27
C ALA A 22 6.45 18.72 -6.70
N GLN A 23 5.23 18.63 -6.16
CA GLN A 23 4.22 17.72 -6.67
C GLN A 23 3.97 18.14 -8.12
N THR A 24 4.36 17.32 -9.10
CA THR A 24 4.13 17.60 -10.51
C THR A 24 2.62 17.61 -10.74
N ALA A 25 2.08 18.75 -11.15
CA ALA A 25 0.66 18.86 -11.45
C ALA A 25 0.28 17.92 -12.62
N ILE A 26 -0.86 17.23 -12.48
CA ILE A 26 -1.42 16.35 -13.52
C ILE A 26 -1.71 17.17 -14.78
N SER A 27 -1.31 16.67 -15.95
CA SER A 27 -1.57 17.34 -17.24
C SER A 27 -3.07 17.33 -17.60
N PRO A 28 -3.53 18.23 -18.48
CA PRO A 28 -4.90 18.21 -18.97
C PRO A 28 -5.29 16.87 -19.63
N GLU A 29 -4.39 16.28 -20.40
CA GLU A 29 -4.59 14.97 -21.06
C GLU A 29 -4.68 13.84 -20.04
N GLN A 30 -3.81 13.84 -19.02
CA GLN A 30 -3.86 12.85 -17.93
C GLN A 30 -5.16 12.96 -17.13
N SER A 31 -5.56 14.18 -16.76
CA SER A 31 -6.82 14.44 -16.06
C SER A 31 -8.01 13.99 -16.89
N ARG A 32 -8.00 14.29 -18.20
CA ARG A 32 -9.07 13.89 -19.12
C ARG A 32 -9.19 12.37 -19.22
N LEU A 33 -8.07 11.65 -19.37
CA LEU A 33 -8.09 10.18 -19.44
C LEU A 33 -8.53 9.55 -18.11
N PHE A 34 -8.07 10.10 -16.98
CA PHE A 34 -8.50 9.69 -15.64
C PHE A 34 -10.01 9.86 -15.45
N ASP A 35 -10.58 10.98 -15.91
CA ASP A 35 -12.02 11.22 -15.86
C ASP A 35 -12.80 10.22 -16.69
N LEU A 36 -12.35 9.92 -17.92
CA LEU A 36 -13.00 8.94 -18.79
C LEU A 36 -12.99 7.53 -18.17
N VAL A 37 -11.86 7.10 -17.60
CA VAL A 37 -11.75 5.85 -16.85
C VAL A 37 -12.77 5.80 -15.71
N ASN A 38 -12.85 6.86 -14.91
CA ASN A 38 -13.76 6.91 -13.77
C ASN A 38 -15.24 7.01 -14.20
N GLN A 39 -15.55 7.69 -15.30
CA GLN A 39 -16.90 7.71 -15.87
C GLN A 39 -17.36 6.31 -16.26
N GLU A 40 -16.51 5.51 -16.88
CA GLU A 40 -16.86 4.14 -17.24
C GLU A 40 -17.07 3.26 -16.00
N ARG A 41 -16.21 3.38 -14.98
CA ARG A 41 -16.40 2.68 -13.71
C ARG A 41 -17.73 3.02 -13.05
N GLN A 42 -18.10 4.31 -13.03
CA GLN A 42 -19.38 4.75 -12.49
C GLN A 42 -20.58 4.18 -13.26
N LYS A 43 -20.52 4.08 -14.59
CA LYS A 43 -21.59 3.43 -15.39
C LYS A 43 -21.81 1.97 -15.01
N GLN A 44 -20.77 1.30 -14.51
CA GLN A 44 -20.82 -0.09 -14.04
C GLN A 44 -21.11 -0.22 -12.53
N GLY A 45 -21.41 0.89 -11.85
CA GLY A 45 -21.66 0.89 -10.39
C GLY A 45 -20.41 0.66 -9.53
N LEU A 46 -19.22 0.81 -10.10
CA LEU A 46 -17.96 0.65 -9.39
C LEU A 46 -17.50 1.95 -8.70
N PRO A 47 -16.80 1.87 -7.57
CA PRO A 47 -16.14 3.03 -6.97
C PRO A 47 -15.13 3.67 -7.92
N LYS A 48 -15.02 5.00 -7.84
CA LYS A 48 -13.97 5.76 -8.55
C LYS A 48 -12.59 5.35 -8.04
N LEU A 49 -11.64 5.22 -8.96
CA LEU A 49 -10.22 5.16 -8.65
C LEU A 49 -9.76 6.53 -8.16
N GLN A 50 -8.86 6.52 -7.19
CA GLN A 50 -8.11 7.70 -6.77
C GLN A 50 -6.88 7.87 -7.65
N TRP A 51 -6.50 9.12 -7.92
CA TRP A 51 -5.20 9.39 -8.52
C TRP A 51 -4.10 9.09 -7.49
N ASP A 52 -3.02 8.44 -7.91
CA ASP A 52 -1.88 8.14 -7.07
C ASP A 52 -0.56 8.49 -7.78
N ASP A 53 0.20 9.41 -7.17
CA ASP A 53 1.43 9.94 -7.76
C ASP A 53 2.57 8.91 -7.81
N HIS A 54 2.57 7.94 -6.91
CA HIS A 54 3.55 6.85 -6.93
C HIS A 54 3.30 5.93 -8.13
N LEU A 55 2.03 5.61 -8.43
CA LEU A 55 1.67 4.90 -9.66
C LEU A 55 2.02 5.71 -10.91
N ALA A 56 1.79 7.02 -10.90
CA ALA A 56 2.09 7.88 -12.04
C ALA A 56 3.60 7.98 -12.30
N GLN A 57 4.41 8.08 -11.25
CA GLN A 57 5.88 8.05 -11.33
C GLN A 57 6.38 6.71 -11.91
N SER A 58 5.81 5.59 -11.45
CA SER A 58 6.14 4.26 -11.99
C SER A 58 5.77 4.14 -13.47
N ALA A 59 4.57 4.61 -13.85
CA ALA A 59 4.10 4.62 -15.22
C ALA A 59 4.98 5.50 -16.11
N GLU A 60 5.43 6.66 -15.63
CA GLU A 60 6.30 7.56 -16.38
C GLU A 60 7.67 6.95 -16.64
N ALA A 61 8.28 6.32 -15.62
CA ALA A 61 9.55 5.64 -15.77
C ALA A 61 9.48 4.53 -16.85
N HIS A 62 8.41 3.74 -16.84
CA HIS A 62 8.18 2.70 -17.84
C HIS A 62 7.88 3.29 -19.24
N ASN A 63 7.04 4.33 -19.32
CA ASN A 63 6.68 4.97 -20.59
C ASN A 63 7.91 5.59 -21.29
N ARG A 64 8.90 6.10 -20.53
CA ARG A 64 10.18 6.55 -21.09
C ARG A 64 10.94 5.41 -21.78
N LEU A 65 10.86 4.18 -21.27
CA LEU A 65 11.46 3.00 -21.92
C LEU A 65 10.70 2.61 -23.19
N VAL A 66 9.36 2.62 -23.13
CA VAL A 66 8.49 2.42 -24.31
C VAL A 66 8.89 3.37 -25.44
N ILE A 67 9.03 4.66 -25.13
CA ILE A 67 9.42 5.69 -26.10
C ILE A 67 10.84 5.49 -26.63
N ALA A 68 11.79 5.18 -25.75
CA ALA A 68 13.20 5.00 -26.10
C ALA A 68 13.46 3.73 -26.93
N ARG A 69 12.64 2.69 -26.73
CA ARG A 69 12.73 1.40 -27.45
C ARG A 69 11.85 1.36 -28.70
N ASP A 70 10.93 2.31 -28.85
CA ASP A 70 9.94 2.34 -29.92
C ASP A 70 9.07 1.08 -29.98
N GLU A 71 8.71 0.56 -28.81
CA GLU A 71 8.03 -0.73 -28.64
C GLU A 71 7.01 -0.64 -27.50
N LEU A 72 5.76 -1.08 -27.73
CA LEU A 72 4.77 -1.29 -26.67
C LEU A 72 4.99 -2.66 -26.01
N SER A 73 5.64 -2.69 -24.86
CA SER A 73 5.85 -3.91 -24.07
C SER A 73 5.64 -3.62 -22.59
N HIS A 74 4.96 -4.52 -21.88
CA HIS A 74 4.82 -4.49 -20.41
C HIS A 74 6.15 -4.71 -19.65
N GLN A 75 7.16 -5.21 -20.35
CA GLN A 75 8.41 -5.67 -19.76
C GLN A 75 9.57 -5.55 -20.75
N PHE A 76 10.59 -4.78 -20.38
CA PHE A 76 11.86 -4.77 -21.10
C PHE A 76 12.93 -5.65 -20.44
N PRO A 77 13.92 -6.17 -21.19
CA PRO A 77 15.05 -6.88 -20.60
C PRO A 77 15.81 -6.02 -19.60
N GLY A 78 15.97 -6.53 -18.37
CA GLY A 78 16.67 -5.85 -17.27
C GLY A 78 15.84 -4.84 -16.49
N GLU A 79 14.58 -4.62 -16.86
CA GLU A 79 13.64 -3.81 -16.09
C GLU A 79 12.98 -4.65 -14.98
N PRO A 80 12.76 -4.10 -13.77
CA PRO A 80 11.97 -4.79 -12.75
C PRO A 80 10.53 -5.08 -13.22
N PRO A 81 9.89 -6.17 -12.77
CA PRO A 81 8.47 -6.42 -13.05
C PRO A 81 7.59 -5.33 -12.43
N LEU A 82 6.36 -5.18 -12.92
CA LEU A 82 5.43 -4.12 -12.53
C LEU A 82 5.34 -3.91 -11.00
N GLY A 83 5.23 -5.00 -10.23
CA GLY A 83 5.18 -4.91 -8.77
C GLY A 83 6.40 -4.24 -8.17
N GLU A 84 7.59 -4.65 -8.59
CA GLU A 84 8.84 -4.04 -8.15
C GLU A 84 8.97 -2.58 -8.62
N ARG A 85 8.52 -2.26 -9.85
CA ARG A 85 8.51 -0.87 -10.35
C ARG A 85 7.64 0.04 -9.48
N VAL A 86 6.41 -0.41 -9.23
CA VAL A 86 5.46 0.35 -8.41
C VAL A 86 5.97 0.44 -6.98
N GLY A 87 6.46 -0.65 -6.38
CA GLY A 87 6.91 -0.60 -4.99
C GLY A 87 8.21 0.14 -4.74
N SER A 88 9.08 0.25 -5.74
CA SER A 88 10.30 1.07 -5.63
C SER A 88 9.98 2.56 -5.45
N THR A 89 8.76 2.99 -5.76
CA THR A 89 8.28 4.36 -5.47
C THR A 89 7.92 4.58 -4.00
N GLY A 90 7.84 3.51 -3.20
CA GLY A 90 7.38 3.54 -1.81
C GLY A 90 5.89 3.23 -1.62
N LEU A 91 5.12 3.02 -2.70
CA LEU A 91 3.71 2.68 -2.61
C LEU A 91 3.49 1.33 -1.92
N ARG A 92 2.50 1.28 -1.02
CA ARG A 92 2.03 0.05 -0.39
C ARG A 92 0.74 -0.41 -1.04
N PHE A 93 0.74 -1.61 -1.59
CA PHE A 93 -0.40 -2.17 -2.31
C PHE A 93 -0.42 -3.70 -2.15
N ASN A 94 -1.49 -4.37 -2.58
CA ASN A 94 -1.54 -5.83 -2.59
C ASN A 94 -2.08 -6.43 -3.91
N ALA A 95 -2.31 -5.59 -4.92
CA ALA A 95 -2.62 -5.95 -6.29
C ALA A 95 -2.15 -4.81 -7.20
N ALA A 96 -1.61 -5.15 -8.37
CA ALA A 96 -1.30 -4.18 -9.43
C ALA A 96 -1.74 -4.70 -10.80
N GLY A 97 -1.94 -3.78 -11.74
CA GLY A 97 -2.24 -4.06 -13.15
C GLY A 97 -1.75 -2.92 -14.03
N GLU A 98 -1.53 -3.18 -15.31
CA GLU A 98 -0.98 -2.19 -16.24
C GLU A 98 -1.71 -2.28 -17.58
N ASN A 99 -2.01 -1.13 -18.17
CA ASN A 99 -2.46 -1.01 -19.55
C ASN A 99 -1.48 -0.13 -20.32
N LEU A 100 -1.22 -0.49 -21.57
CA LEU A 100 -0.46 0.31 -22.53
C LEU A 100 -1.30 0.56 -23.77
N ALA A 101 -1.18 1.75 -24.35
CA ALA A 101 -1.79 2.10 -25.62
C ALA A 101 -1.04 3.27 -26.28
N TYR A 102 -1.23 3.45 -27.57
CA TYR A 102 -0.99 4.73 -28.22
C TYR A 102 -2.14 5.07 -29.16
N ALA A 103 -2.45 6.35 -29.29
CA ALA A 103 -3.35 6.89 -30.31
C ALA A 103 -3.16 8.42 -30.46
N PRO A 104 -3.65 9.05 -31.54
CA PRO A 104 -3.56 10.49 -31.73
C PRO A 104 -4.22 11.35 -30.64
N THR A 105 -5.32 10.87 -30.03
CA THR A 105 -6.10 11.63 -29.05
C THR A 105 -6.40 10.81 -27.79
N VAL A 106 -6.70 11.52 -26.69
CA VAL A 106 -7.07 10.88 -25.41
C VAL A 106 -8.34 10.04 -25.55
N GLU A 107 -9.33 10.55 -26.29
CA GLU A 107 -10.58 9.85 -26.59
C GLU A 107 -10.35 8.55 -27.37
N GLU A 108 -9.45 8.56 -28.35
CA GLU A 108 -9.07 7.36 -29.11
C GLU A 108 -8.31 6.35 -28.26
N VAL A 109 -7.36 6.81 -27.42
CA VAL A 109 -6.69 5.95 -26.44
C VAL A 109 -7.72 5.26 -25.54
N HIS A 110 -8.62 6.03 -24.93
CA HIS A 110 -9.63 5.48 -24.04
C HIS A 110 -10.54 4.48 -24.75
N THR A 111 -11.01 4.82 -25.95
CA THR A 111 -11.89 3.95 -26.76
C THR A 111 -11.17 2.65 -27.12
N GLY A 112 -9.90 2.72 -27.54
CA GLY A 112 -9.09 1.54 -27.84
C GLY A 112 -8.89 0.62 -26.63
N LEU A 113 -8.59 1.20 -25.46
CA LEU A 113 -8.50 0.46 -24.20
C LEU A 113 -9.83 -0.22 -23.84
N MET A 114 -10.95 0.49 -23.97
CA MET A 114 -12.27 -0.05 -23.63
C MET A 114 -12.79 -1.12 -24.61
N ASN A 115 -12.34 -1.08 -25.86
CA ASN A 115 -12.67 -2.07 -26.89
C ASN A 115 -11.79 -3.33 -26.81
N SER A 116 -10.67 -3.27 -26.08
CA SER A 116 -9.81 -4.42 -25.82
C SER A 116 -10.24 -5.14 -24.55
N PRO A 117 -10.71 -6.42 -24.62
CA PRO A 117 -11.13 -7.17 -23.44
C PRO A 117 -10.12 -7.22 -22.28
N PRO A 118 -8.81 -7.49 -22.49
CA PRO A 118 -7.84 -7.49 -21.38
C PRO A 118 -7.64 -6.11 -20.76
N HIS A 119 -7.61 -5.03 -21.56
CA HIS A 119 -7.43 -3.68 -21.03
C HIS A 119 -8.67 -3.17 -20.29
N ARG A 120 -9.86 -3.44 -20.84
CA ARG A 120 -11.15 -3.19 -20.19
C ARG A 120 -11.25 -3.92 -18.86
N ALA A 121 -10.77 -5.16 -18.78
CA ALA A 121 -10.77 -5.93 -17.54
C ALA A 121 -9.98 -5.22 -16.43
N ASN A 122 -8.82 -4.64 -16.73
CA ASN A 122 -8.07 -3.84 -15.76
C ASN A 122 -8.83 -2.57 -15.32
N ILE A 123 -9.37 -1.80 -16.28
CA ILE A 123 -10.11 -0.55 -15.99
C ILE A 123 -11.32 -0.80 -15.08
N LEU A 124 -12.00 -1.93 -15.28
CA LEU A 124 -13.22 -2.29 -14.56
C LEU A 124 -13.01 -3.31 -13.44
N ASP A 125 -11.76 -3.62 -13.09
CA ASP A 125 -11.50 -4.55 -12.00
C ASP A 125 -11.91 -3.90 -10.66
N PRO A 126 -12.86 -4.48 -9.90
CA PRO A 126 -13.26 -3.95 -8.60
C PRO A 126 -12.16 -4.05 -7.54
N LYS A 127 -11.10 -4.86 -7.77
CA LYS A 127 -10.00 -4.96 -6.82
C LYS A 127 -9.17 -3.68 -6.74
N PHE A 128 -9.10 -2.89 -7.82
CA PHE A 128 -8.29 -1.66 -7.84
C PHE A 128 -9.05 -0.48 -7.25
N ASN A 129 -8.34 0.35 -6.48
CA ASN A 129 -8.84 1.57 -5.85
C ASN A 129 -8.05 2.82 -6.25
N SER A 130 -6.90 2.67 -6.91
CA SER A 130 -6.07 3.78 -7.40
C SER A 130 -5.51 3.54 -8.80
N VAL A 131 -5.19 4.63 -9.50
CA VAL A 131 -4.52 4.63 -10.80
C VAL A 131 -3.54 5.80 -10.89
N GLY A 132 -2.43 5.57 -11.59
CA GLY A 132 -1.54 6.62 -12.07
C GLY A 132 -1.33 6.46 -13.58
N ILE A 133 -1.30 7.58 -14.30
CA ILE A 133 -1.25 7.60 -15.77
C ILE A 133 -0.05 8.39 -16.23
N SER A 134 0.77 7.84 -17.12
CA SER A 134 1.76 8.60 -17.88
C SER A 134 1.29 8.76 -19.33
N ILE A 135 1.47 9.96 -19.87
CA ILE A 135 1.24 10.27 -21.29
C ILE A 135 2.50 10.96 -21.82
N VAL A 136 3.09 10.40 -22.88
CA VAL A 136 4.21 11.02 -23.59
C VAL A 136 3.82 11.16 -25.06
N LYS A 137 3.93 12.39 -25.58
CA LYS A 137 3.70 12.64 -27.01
C LYS A 137 4.97 12.34 -27.80
N LYS A 138 4.86 11.51 -28.82
CA LYS A 138 5.92 11.23 -29.81
C LYS A 138 5.28 11.25 -31.18
N ASN A 139 5.82 12.08 -32.08
CA ASN A 139 5.17 12.42 -33.35
C ASN A 139 3.74 12.95 -33.11
N ASP A 140 2.77 12.44 -33.86
CA ASP A 140 1.34 12.79 -33.74
C ASP A 140 0.56 11.82 -32.83
N GLU A 141 1.24 10.99 -32.04
CA GLU A 141 0.63 10.00 -31.16
C GLU A 141 0.94 10.26 -29.68
N LEU A 142 -0.03 9.92 -28.82
CA LEU A 142 0.09 9.88 -27.38
C LEU A 142 0.37 8.44 -26.95
N TYR A 143 1.55 8.19 -26.39
CA TYR A 143 1.87 6.91 -25.76
C TYR A 143 1.47 6.95 -24.29
N VAL A 144 0.65 5.99 -23.88
CA VAL A 144 -0.01 5.96 -22.59
C VAL A 144 0.32 4.68 -21.84
N VAL A 145 0.71 4.86 -20.58
CA VAL A 145 0.81 3.78 -19.59
C VAL A 145 -0.14 4.10 -18.44
N GLN A 146 -1.03 3.17 -18.09
CA GLN A 146 -1.88 3.26 -16.90
C GLN A 146 -1.46 2.17 -15.91
N ASN A 147 -0.98 2.56 -14.73
CA ASN A 147 -0.71 1.63 -13.64
C ASN A 147 -1.85 1.70 -12.63
N PHE A 148 -2.44 0.56 -12.34
CA PHE A 148 -3.51 0.37 -11.37
C PHE A 148 -2.97 -0.33 -10.13
N ALA A 149 -3.52 0.00 -8.97
CA ALA A 149 -3.26 -0.78 -7.76
C ALA A 149 -4.45 -0.82 -6.81
N HIS A 150 -4.43 -1.84 -5.95
CA HIS A 150 -5.16 -1.78 -4.68
C HIS A 150 -4.21 -1.26 -3.61
N VAL A 151 -4.19 0.07 -3.48
CA VAL A 151 -3.39 0.80 -2.48
C VAL A 151 -3.94 0.47 -1.11
N LEU A 152 -3.04 0.04 -0.22
CA LEU A 152 -3.36 -0.22 1.16
C LEU A 152 -3.36 1.08 1.94
N PRO A 153 -4.23 1.24 2.95
CA PRO A 153 -4.13 2.36 3.86
C PRO A 153 -2.72 2.40 4.47
N GLY A 154 -2.18 3.60 4.64
CA GLY A 154 -0.88 3.83 5.26
C GLY A 154 -0.90 3.55 6.76
N TYR A 155 -1.16 2.31 7.17
CA TYR A 155 -1.08 1.91 8.56
C TYR A 155 0.38 1.87 9.00
N SER A 156 0.72 2.55 10.10
CA SER A 156 1.84 2.11 10.92
C SER A 156 1.55 0.73 11.51
N GLU A 157 2.56 0.01 11.97
CA GLU A 157 2.35 -1.28 12.66
C GLU A 157 1.45 -1.12 13.88
N ASP A 158 1.57 0.00 14.60
CA ASP A 158 0.68 0.36 15.71
C ASP A 158 -0.76 0.54 15.25
N GLN A 159 -1.00 1.30 14.19
CA GLN A 159 -2.38 1.49 13.69
C GLN A 159 -2.98 0.17 13.19
N PHE A 160 -2.18 -0.69 12.55
CA PHE A 160 -2.64 -2.01 12.12
C PHE A 160 -2.95 -2.90 13.32
N ARG A 161 -2.09 -2.92 14.35
CA ARG A 161 -2.33 -3.62 15.62
C ARG A 161 -3.65 -3.15 16.23
N ASP A 162 -3.84 -1.85 16.36
CA ASP A 162 -5.01 -1.27 17.03
C ASP A 162 -6.30 -1.61 16.26
N ALA A 163 -6.26 -1.63 14.93
CA ALA A 163 -7.38 -2.07 14.10
C ALA A 163 -7.68 -3.57 14.23
N VAL A 164 -6.67 -4.45 14.29
CA VAL A 164 -6.86 -5.88 14.57
C VAL A 164 -7.49 -6.09 15.95
N VAL A 165 -7.02 -5.33 16.95
CA VAL A 165 -7.52 -5.37 18.32
C VAL A 165 -8.97 -4.89 18.39
N ALA A 166 -9.32 -3.82 17.67
CA ALA A 166 -10.68 -3.31 17.58
C ALA A 166 -11.62 -4.36 16.95
N ALA A 167 -11.22 -4.95 15.82
CA ALA A 167 -12.01 -6.01 15.16
C ALA A 167 -12.21 -7.23 16.05
N PHE A 168 -11.20 -7.60 16.87
CA PHE A 168 -11.32 -8.70 17.81
C PHE A 168 -12.32 -8.38 18.93
N GLN A 169 -12.22 -7.20 19.54
CA GLN A 169 -13.14 -6.75 20.59
C GLN A 169 -14.57 -6.57 20.08
N GLU A 170 -14.75 -6.07 18.86
CA GLU A 170 -16.07 -5.95 18.22
C GLU A 170 -16.77 -7.31 18.12
N GLN A 171 -16.05 -8.37 17.76
CA GLN A 171 -16.61 -9.72 17.75
C GLN A 171 -17.01 -10.22 19.14
N ARG A 172 -16.25 -9.84 20.19
CA ARG A 172 -16.65 -10.14 21.58
C ARG A 172 -17.93 -9.42 21.96
N HIS A 173 -18.02 -8.13 21.65
CA HIS A 173 -19.21 -7.31 21.89
C HIS A 173 -20.44 -7.85 21.17
N ALA A 174 -20.31 -8.24 19.92
CA ALA A 174 -21.39 -8.87 19.15
C ALA A 174 -21.91 -10.16 19.81
N ALA A 175 -21.03 -10.89 20.50
CA ALA A 175 -21.36 -12.08 21.30
C ALA A 175 -21.77 -11.76 22.75
N LYS A 176 -21.89 -10.48 23.13
CA LYS A 176 -22.15 -10.03 24.51
C LYS A 176 -21.14 -10.57 25.51
N ILE A 177 -19.86 -10.53 25.12
CA ILE A 177 -18.71 -10.90 25.94
C ILE A 177 -17.90 -9.63 26.18
N GLU A 178 -17.44 -9.44 27.42
CA GLU A 178 -16.63 -8.28 27.82
C GLU A 178 -15.29 -8.22 27.07
N ASN A 179 -14.76 -7.00 26.97
CA ASN A 179 -13.42 -6.73 26.49
C ASN A 179 -12.36 -7.44 27.34
N ILE A 180 -11.20 -7.65 26.73
CA ILE A 180 -10.03 -8.25 27.37
C ILE A 180 -8.92 -7.21 27.53
N ASP A 181 -8.00 -7.46 28.45
CA ASP A 181 -6.75 -6.70 28.54
C ASP A 181 -5.90 -6.95 27.29
N VAL A 182 -5.36 -5.89 26.68
CA VAL A 182 -4.54 -6.00 25.47
C VAL A 182 -3.20 -5.32 25.71
N ARG A 183 -2.11 -6.05 25.45
CA ARG A 183 -0.75 -5.55 25.64
C ARG A 183 0.09 -5.74 24.38
N SER A 184 0.94 -4.76 24.07
CA SER A 184 2.02 -4.98 23.12
C SER A 184 3.11 -5.83 23.75
N ASP A 185 3.66 -6.79 23.01
CA ASP A 185 4.74 -7.66 23.50
C ASP A 185 5.92 -7.65 22.50
N PRO A 186 7.09 -7.11 22.89
CA PRO A 186 8.26 -7.02 22.02
C PRO A 186 8.71 -8.38 21.45
N ARG A 187 8.56 -9.47 22.21
CA ARG A 187 8.92 -10.82 21.74
C ARG A 187 8.00 -11.27 20.61
N LEU A 188 6.71 -10.96 20.73
CA LEU A 188 5.74 -11.27 19.68
C LEU A 188 5.97 -10.40 18.44
N HIS A 189 6.40 -9.15 18.60
CA HIS A 189 6.80 -8.30 17.48
C HIS A 189 8.05 -8.85 16.76
N GLU A 190 9.08 -9.25 17.52
CA GLU A 190 10.27 -9.90 16.96
C GLU A 190 9.90 -11.19 16.20
N ALA A 191 9.06 -12.05 16.79
CA ALA A 191 8.52 -13.22 16.11
C ALA A 191 7.74 -12.82 14.85
N ALA A 192 6.89 -11.79 14.93
CA ALA A 192 6.14 -11.26 13.80
C ALA A 192 7.04 -10.75 12.67
N CYS A 193 8.26 -10.29 12.96
CA CYS A 193 9.29 -9.87 11.99
C CYS A 193 10.23 -11.00 11.51
N GLY A 194 10.21 -12.19 12.12
CA GLY A 194 10.99 -13.37 11.68
C GLY A 194 10.37 -14.16 10.52
N LYS A 195 11.14 -14.72 9.57
CA LYS A 195 10.63 -15.22 8.26
C LYS A 195 9.40 -16.13 8.26
N ASN A 196 9.15 -16.91 9.32
CA ASN A 196 7.96 -17.75 9.45
C ASN A 196 7.75 -18.16 10.92
N PRO A 197 7.08 -17.33 11.75
CA PRO A 197 6.97 -17.61 13.17
C PRO A 197 6.14 -18.87 13.40
N ASN A 198 6.76 -19.93 13.92
CA ASN A 198 6.08 -21.17 14.24
C ASN A 198 5.36 -21.02 15.59
N PRO A 199 4.02 -21.13 15.63
CA PRO A 199 3.28 -20.86 16.85
C PRO A 199 3.65 -21.81 18.01
N ASN A 200 4.02 -23.05 17.71
CA ASN A 200 4.41 -24.06 18.71
C ASN A 200 5.79 -23.79 19.34
N VAL A 201 6.61 -22.96 18.69
CA VAL A 201 7.91 -22.52 19.20
C VAL A 201 7.71 -21.23 20.00
N VAL A 202 7.08 -20.22 19.39
CA VAL A 202 6.91 -18.90 20.00
C VAL A 202 6.12 -18.98 21.31
N ILE A 203 5.11 -19.85 21.42
CA ILE A 203 4.30 -19.96 22.64
C ILE A 203 5.13 -20.38 23.87
N ARG A 204 6.24 -21.09 23.68
CA ARG A 204 7.14 -21.51 24.77
C ARG A 204 7.92 -20.35 25.38
N GLU A 205 8.05 -19.25 24.64
CA GLU A 205 8.75 -18.02 25.05
C GLU A 205 7.80 -17.02 25.74
N VAL A 206 6.51 -17.37 25.84
CA VAL A 206 5.44 -16.53 26.39
C VAL A 206 4.76 -17.26 27.55
N PRO A 207 5.35 -17.25 28.76
CA PRO A 207 4.83 -18.00 29.90
C PRO A 207 3.37 -17.62 30.25
N GLY A 208 2.55 -18.65 30.46
CA GLY A 208 1.13 -18.52 30.82
C GLY A 208 0.18 -18.37 29.63
N ALA A 209 0.68 -18.21 28.40
CA ALA A 209 -0.19 -18.22 27.22
C ALA A 209 -0.74 -19.64 26.98
N THR A 210 -2.04 -19.75 26.73
CA THR A 210 -2.69 -21.03 26.39
C THR A 210 -2.82 -21.24 24.89
N ASP A 211 -2.98 -20.14 24.15
CA ASP A 211 -3.13 -20.15 22.71
C ASP A 211 -2.22 -19.11 22.07
N LEU A 212 -1.77 -19.41 20.86
CA LEU A 212 -1.04 -18.47 20.04
C LEU A 212 -1.51 -18.58 18.59
N VAL A 213 -1.77 -17.42 17.99
CA VAL A 213 -2.23 -17.28 16.61
C VAL A 213 -1.21 -16.47 15.83
N VAL A 214 -0.78 -17.03 14.71
CA VAL A 214 0.09 -16.36 13.72
C VAL A 214 -0.70 -16.25 12.44
N PHE A 215 -0.78 -15.05 11.86
CA PHE A 215 -1.39 -14.86 10.55
C PHE A 215 -0.80 -13.65 9.83
N THR A 216 -0.97 -13.64 8.51
CA THR A 216 -0.60 -12.50 7.66
C THR A 216 -1.85 -11.90 7.04
N SER A 217 -1.98 -10.58 7.07
CA SER A 217 -3.09 -9.87 6.44
C SER A 217 -2.70 -8.47 5.98
N SER A 218 -3.29 -8.00 4.89
CA SER A 218 -3.24 -6.58 4.48
C SER A 218 -4.47 -5.79 4.94
N VAL A 219 -5.45 -6.48 5.54
CA VAL A 219 -6.74 -5.93 6.00
C VAL A 219 -6.93 -6.29 7.47
N PRO A 220 -6.81 -5.34 8.42
CA PRO A 220 -6.78 -5.66 9.85
C PRO A 220 -8.11 -6.23 10.37
N GLU A 221 -9.23 -5.91 9.75
CA GLU A 221 -10.56 -6.39 10.13
C GLU A 221 -10.81 -7.85 9.71
N LYS A 222 -10.01 -8.38 8.77
CA LYS A 222 -10.15 -9.75 8.26
C LYS A 222 -9.47 -10.75 9.22
N LEU A 223 -10.10 -10.98 10.36
CA LEU A 223 -9.59 -11.93 11.36
C LEU A 223 -9.67 -13.39 10.87
N PRO A 224 -8.62 -14.22 11.08
CA PRO A 224 -8.67 -15.65 10.78
C PRO A 224 -9.63 -16.40 11.73
N ALA A 225 -10.09 -17.59 11.33
CA ALA A 225 -11.09 -18.36 12.07
C ALA A 225 -10.69 -18.62 13.54
N GLN A 226 -9.40 -18.84 13.81
CA GLN A 226 -8.91 -19.06 15.17
C GLN A 226 -9.04 -17.81 16.06
N MET A 227 -8.76 -16.61 15.52
CA MET A 227 -9.01 -15.34 16.24
C MET A 227 -10.50 -15.18 16.56
N LYS A 228 -11.39 -15.49 15.60
CA LYS A 228 -12.84 -15.40 15.82
C LYS A 228 -13.33 -16.37 16.90
N ARG A 229 -12.80 -17.60 16.91
CA ARG A 229 -13.09 -18.60 17.94
C ARG A 229 -12.67 -18.11 19.33
N LEU A 230 -11.46 -17.56 19.45
CA LEU A 230 -10.93 -17.03 20.72
C LEU A 230 -11.66 -15.76 21.17
N ALA A 231 -12.17 -14.94 20.24
CA ALA A 231 -13.07 -13.84 20.58
C ALA A 231 -14.36 -14.35 21.24
N GLY A 232 -14.91 -15.48 20.78
CA GLY A 232 -16.07 -16.12 21.40
C GLY A 232 -15.80 -16.82 22.74
N ASP A 233 -14.53 -16.95 23.15
CA ASP A 233 -14.17 -17.67 24.37
C ASP A 233 -14.21 -16.76 25.61
N ARG A 234 -15.07 -17.09 26.58
CA ARG A 234 -15.24 -16.35 27.84
C ARG A 234 -14.08 -16.55 28.82
N THR A 235 -13.28 -17.60 28.64
CA THR A 235 -12.12 -17.91 29.49
C THR A 235 -10.93 -17.00 29.19
N VAL A 236 -10.81 -16.53 27.95
CA VAL A 236 -9.77 -15.57 27.52
C VAL A 236 -10.00 -14.21 28.18
N LYS A 237 -8.98 -13.70 28.88
CA LYS A 237 -9.01 -12.41 29.58
C LYS A 237 -7.91 -11.44 29.19
N ARG A 238 -6.85 -11.93 28.56
CA ARG A 238 -5.78 -11.08 28.05
C ARG A 238 -5.28 -11.56 26.69
N MET A 239 -4.89 -10.61 25.85
CA MET A 239 -4.16 -10.84 24.63
C MET A 239 -2.87 -10.01 24.65
N ASN A 240 -1.74 -10.67 24.41
CA ASN A 240 -0.52 -9.99 24.01
C ASN A 240 -0.42 -10.05 22.49
N ILE A 241 -0.01 -8.97 21.84
CA ILE A 241 0.06 -8.90 20.37
C ILE A 241 1.35 -8.21 19.90
N GLY A 242 1.92 -8.75 18.83
CA GLY A 242 2.99 -8.15 18.05
C GLY A 242 2.62 -8.12 16.58
N VAL A 243 2.93 -7.01 15.91
CA VAL A 243 2.63 -6.80 14.49
C VAL A 243 3.90 -6.32 13.80
N CYS A 244 4.18 -6.84 12.60
CA CYS A 244 5.31 -6.41 11.79
C CYS A 244 4.91 -6.28 10.34
N PHE A 245 5.26 -5.16 9.70
CA PHE A 245 5.06 -4.96 8.28
C PHE A 245 6.00 -5.86 7.48
N ARG A 246 5.43 -6.60 6.54
CA ARG A 246 6.11 -7.48 5.60
C ARG A 246 6.01 -6.89 4.21
N PRO A 247 7.08 -6.24 3.71
CA PRO A 247 7.16 -5.97 2.29
C PRO A 247 7.15 -7.32 1.55
N GLY A 248 6.43 -7.36 0.43
CA GLY A 248 6.38 -8.51 -0.46
C GLY A 248 7.75 -8.78 -1.08
N LYS A 249 7.86 -9.94 -1.75
CA LYS A 249 9.07 -10.26 -2.53
C LYS A 249 9.31 -9.23 -3.63
N GLU A 250 8.22 -8.73 -4.21
CA GLU A 250 8.21 -7.54 -5.05
C GLU A 250 8.01 -6.35 -4.12
N HIS A 251 8.87 -5.33 -4.20
CA HIS A 251 8.74 -4.13 -3.39
C HIS A 251 7.29 -3.61 -3.47
N GLY A 252 6.75 -3.07 -2.37
CA GLY A 252 5.40 -2.48 -2.30
C GLY A 252 4.22 -3.45 -2.15
N TYR A 253 4.34 -4.74 -2.50
CA TYR A 253 3.31 -5.76 -2.20
C TYR A 253 3.25 -6.08 -0.69
N GLY A 254 2.60 -5.25 0.13
CA GLY A 254 2.70 -5.30 1.58
C GLY A 254 1.64 -6.18 2.26
N SER A 255 2.03 -6.81 3.35
CA SER A 255 1.09 -7.37 4.34
C SER A 255 1.65 -7.17 5.74
N PHE A 256 0.84 -7.36 6.76
CA PHE A 256 1.28 -7.37 8.15
C PHE A 256 1.26 -8.80 8.66
N SER A 257 2.37 -9.22 9.25
CA SER A 257 2.44 -10.44 10.05
C SER A 257 2.01 -10.08 11.46
N VAL A 258 1.07 -10.84 12.01
CA VAL A 258 0.49 -10.65 13.33
C VAL A 258 0.71 -11.91 14.15
N VAL A 259 1.23 -11.74 15.36
CA VAL A 259 1.39 -12.81 16.35
C VAL A 259 0.65 -12.39 17.62
N ALA A 260 -0.38 -13.15 17.99
CA ALA A 260 -1.21 -12.88 19.16
C ALA A 260 -1.20 -14.08 20.11
N ALA A 261 -0.83 -13.85 21.37
CA ALA A 261 -0.85 -14.83 22.44
C ALA A 261 -2.00 -14.54 23.41
N PHE A 262 -2.72 -15.56 23.85
CA PHE A 262 -3.93 -15.43 24.65
C PHE A 262 -3.74 -16.10 26.01
N PHE A 263 -4.35 -15.50 27.03
CA PHE A 263 -4.21 -15.92 28.42
C PHE A 263 -5.57 -16.03 29.10
N PRO A 264 -5.76 -17.06 29.93
CA PRO A 264 -6.96 -17.22 30.75
C PRO A 264 -6.92 -16.29 31.98
N VAL A 265 -8.00 -16.31 32.77
CA VAL A 265 -7.97 -15.83 34.17
C VAL A 265 -6.90 -16.62 34.94
N THR A 266 -5.99 -15.95 35.63
CA THR A 266 -5.16 -16.57 36.69
C THR A 266 -5.95 -16.66 37.98
#